data_AF-A0A453IY28-F1
#
_entry.id   AF-A0A453IY28-F1
#
_cell.length_a   1.000
_cell.length_b   1.000
_cell.length_c   1.000
_cell.angle_alpha   90.00
_cell.angle_beta   90.00
_cell.angle_gamma   90.00
#
_symmetry.space_group_name_H-M   'P 1'
#
loop_
_entity.id
_entity.type
_entity.pdbx_description
1 polymer ?
#
loop_
_entity_poly.entity_id
_entity_poly.type
_entity_poly.pdbx_seq_one_letter_code
_entity_poly.pdbx_strand_id
1 'polypeptide(L)'
;QTREKKPRESLLRAEFAKAIHYINKGLPDDKRLKFLHMDLSKLSRRKGTNVLGLLNKVASDVLELTDLLHCEITISSKPLDASSGQGSCDIKINDDFCAATMVPLLLQKGVLRTNCIDCLDRTNVAQFAYGLAALGRQLHVLKLTEEPKIDLHDPLADDLMDFYERMGDTLAIQYGGSAAHNKIFCEQRGQWKAATQSQEFLRTLQRYYNNAYTDPEKQDAINV
;
A
#
# COMPACT_ATOMS: atom_id res chain seq x y z
N GLN A 1 10.50 -26.75 5.16
CA GLN A 1 11.59 -26.27 4.30
C GLN A 1 11.08 -26.19 2.86
N THR A 2 11.22 -25.05 2.21
CA THR A 2 10.90 -24.94 0.77
C THR A 2 12.05 -25.52 -0.04
N ARG A 3 11.79 -26.53 -0.87
CA ARG A 3 12.74 -26.93 -1.91
C ARG A 3 12.63 -25.94 -3.08
N GLU A 4 13.38 -24.84 -2.98
CA GLU A 4 13.64 -23.96 -4.12
C GLU A 4 14.62 -24.68 -5.07
N LYS A 5 14.37 -24.73 -6.38
CA LYS A 5 15.27 -25.41 -7.35
C LYS A 5 16.61 -24.67 -7.52
N LYS A 6 16.59 -23.34 -7.41
CA LYS A 6 17.77 -22.46 -7.31
C LYS A 6 17.50 -21.52 -6.13
N PRO A 7 18.39 -21.37 -5.15
CA PRO A 7 18.10 -20.67 -3.89
C PRO A 7 18.18 -19.13 -4.03
N ARG A 8 17.40 -18.54 -4.93
CA ARG A 8 17.45 -17.09 -5.19
C ARG A 8 16.76 -16.32 -4.08
N GLU A 9 15.52 -16.68 -3.77
CA GLU A 9 14.71 -16.01 -2.74
C GLU A 9 15.30 -16.23 -1.35
N SER A 10 15.74 -17.45 -1.08
CA SER A 10 16.32 -17.84 0.21
C SER A 10 17.65 -17.13 0.49
N LEU A 11 18.52 -17.00 -0.51
CA LEU A 11 19.77 -16.24 -0.38
C LEU A 11 19.51 -14.76 -0.19
N LEU A 12 18.69 -14.15 -1.04
CA LEU A 12 18.38 -12.72 -0.94
C LEU A 12 17.75 -12.38 0.41
N ARG A 13 16.84 -13.23 0.89
CA ARG A 13 16.24 -13.08 2.23
C ARG A 13 17.31 -13.10 3.33
N ALA A 14 18.27 -14.00 3.27
CA ALA A 14 19.32 -14.10 4.27
C ALA A 14 20.20 -12.84 4.28
N GLU A 15 20.61 -12.37 3.10
CA GLU A 15 21.41 -11.15 2.98
C GLU A 15 20.64 -9.90 3.42
N PHE A 16 19.35 -9.80 3.09
CA PHE A 16 18.50 -8.70 3.53
C PHE A 16 18.34 -8.68 5.06
N ALA A 17 18.18 -9.85 5.68
CA ALA A 17 18.11 -9.97 7.13
C ALA A 17 19.44 -9.56 7.80
N LYS A 18 20.59 -9.94 7.22
CA LYS A 18 21.91 -9.50 7.70
C LYS A 18 22.07 -7.99 7.59
N ALA A 19 21.67 -7.39 6.48
CA ALA A 19 21.74 -5.94 6.27
C ALA A 19 20.88 -5.19 7.29
N ILE A 20 19.64 -5.63 7.51
CA ILE A 20 18.74 -5.04 8.52
C ILE A 20 19.32 -5.20 9.92
N HIS A 21 19.86 -6.38 10.25
CA HIS A 21 20.51 -6.60 11.54
C HIS A 21 21.70 -5.64 11.73
N TYR A 22 22.52 -5.45 10.70
CA TYR A 22 23.64 -4.51 10.74
C TYR A 22 23.18 -3.06 10.97
N ILE A 23 22.17 -2.59 10.22
CA ILE A 23 21.60 -1.25 10.38
C ILE A 23 21.04 -1.06 11.79
N ASN A 24 20.30 -2.05 12.30
CA ASN A 24 19.65 -1.97 13.60
C ASN A 24 20.62 -1.95 14.79
N LYS A 25 21.91 -2.29 14.60
CA LYS A 25 22.93 -2.13 15.65
C LYS A 25 23.16 -0.67 16.04
N GLY A 26 22.98 0.25 15.09
CA GLY A 26 23.15 1.69 15.30
C GLY A 26 21.88 2.42 15.73
N LEU A 27 20.75 1.71 15.88
CA LEU A 27 19.44 2.33 16.11
C LEU A 27 18.87 1.93 17.48
N PRO A 28 18.23 2.87 18.19
CA PRO A 28 17.46 2.57 19.39
C PRO A 28 16.22 1.71 19.05
N ASP A 29 15.70 0.97 20.04
CA ASP A 29 14.68 -0.06 19.85
C ASP A 29 13.41 0.45 19.14
N ASP A 30 13.02 1.70 19.40
CA ASP A 30 11.85 2.38 18.83
C ASP A 30 12.00 2.72 17.34
N LYS A 31 13.24 2.89 16.84
CA LYS A 31 13.54 3.26 15.45
C LYS A 31 14.04 2.10 14.59
N ARG A 32 14.01 0.87 15.13
CA ARG A 32 14.50 -0.30 14.40
C ARG A 32 13.62 -0.64 13.20
N LEU A 33 14.29 -1.03 12.12
CA LEU A 33 13.65 -1.61 10.95
C LEU A 33 13.11 -3.01 11.30
N LYS A 34 11.81 -3.20 11.12
CA LYS A 34 11.14 -4.50 11.31
C LYS A 34 11.04 -5.22 9.97
N PHE A 35 11.63 -6.41 9.87
CA PHE A 35 11.60 -7.22 8.65
C PHE A 35 10.53 -8.30 8.74
N LEU A 36 9.60 -8.31 7.79
CA LEU A 36 8.61 -9.36 7.62
C LEU A 36 8.78 -10.02 6.26
N HIS A 37 8.95 -11.33 6.25
CA HIS A 37 8.97 -12.13 5.02
C HIS A 37 7.67 -12.93 4.91
N MET A 38 6.97 -12.77 3.78
CA MET A 38 5.79 -13.54 3.42
C MET A 38 5.97 -14.19 2.05
N ASP A 39 5.66 -15.48 1.96
CA ASP A 39 5.61 -16.21 0.70
C ASP A 39 4.14 -16.37 0.27
N LEU A 40 3.69 -15.41 -0.54
CA LEU A 40 2.31 -15.38 -1.04
C LEU A 40 1.99 -16.59 -1.94
N SER A 41 2.98 -17.09 -2.68
CA SER A 41 2.83 -18.25 -3.57
C SER A 41 2.50 -19.54 -2.81
N LYS A 42 3.10 -19.72 -1.63
CA LYS A 42 2.75 -20.83 -0.74
C LYS A 42 1.39 -20.64 -0.10
N LEU A 43 1.10 -19.41 0.33
CA LEU A 43 -0.13 -19.09 1.03
C LEU A 43 -1.35 -19.24 0.13
N SER A 44 -1.24 -18.86 -1.16
CA SER A 44 -2.31 -19.05 -2.14
C SER A 44 -2.57 -20.53 -2.48
N ARG A 45 -1.56 -21.40 -2.38
CA ARG A 45 -1.69 -22.84 -2.64
C ARG A 45 -2.27 -23.64 -1.47
N ARG A 46 -2.30 -23.07 -0.26
CA ARG A 46 -2.88 -23.73 0.91
C ARG A 46 -4.40 -23.61 0.89
N LYS A 47 -5.10 -24.73 0.90
CA LYS A 47 -6.57 -24.78 0.99
C LYS A 47 -7.03 -24.08 2.28
N GLY A 48 -8.02 -23.18 2.15
CA GLY A 48 -8.65 -22.49 3.28
C GLY A 48 -7.96 -21.20 3.75
N THR A 49 -6.87 -20.77 3.10
CA THR A 49 -6.18 -19.51 3.45
C THR A 49 -6.59 -18.38 2.52
N ASN A 50 -7.24 -17.34 3.05
CA ASN A 50 -7.43 -16.09 2.31
C ASN A 50 -6.18 -15.22 2.47
N VAL A 51 -5.37 -15.14 1.41
CA VAL A 51 -4.13 -14.35 1.37
C VAL A 51 -4.42 -12.88 1.72
N LEU A 52 -5.53 -12.34 1.22
CA LEU A 52 -5.90 -10.95 1.45
C LEU A 52 -6.31 -10.71 2.91
N GLY A 53 -7.00 -11.67 3.53
CA GLY A 53 -7.29 -11.63 4.97
C GLY A 53 -6.03 -11.62 5.83
N LEU A 54 -5.00 -12.39 5.47
CA LEU A 54 -3.70 -12.35 6.18
C LEU A 54 -2.98 -11.02 5.97
N LEU A 55 -2.97 -10.50 4.75
CA LEU A 55 -2.39 -9.20 4.44
C LEU A 55 -3.09 -8.07 5.20
N ASN A 56 -4.42 -8.12 5.30
CA ASN A 56 -5.19 -7.16 6.10
C ASN A 56 -4.81 -7.24 7.58
N LYS A 57 -4.62 -8.43 8.14
CA LYS A 57 -4.15 -8.58 9.52
C LYS A 57 -2.78 -7.92 9.72
N VAL A 58 -1.82 -8.23 8.84
CA VAL A 58 -0.49 -7.61 8.88
C VAL A 58 -0.60 -6.09 8.72
N ALA A 59 -1.47 -5.60 7.84
CA ALA A 59 -1.69 -4.18 7.65
C ALA A 59 -2.22 -3.50 8.92
N SER A 60 -3.20 -4.12 9.59
CA SER A 60 -3.70 -3.63 10.88
C SER A 60 -2.58 -3.57 11.92
N ASP A 61 -1.80 -4.64 12.09
CA ASP A 61 -0.68 -4.69 13.04
C ASP A 61 0.37 -3.60 12.74
N VAL A 62 0.66 -3.35 11.46
CA VAL A 62 1.61 -2.30 11.06
C VAL A 62 1.06 -0.90 11.35
N LEU A 63 -0.23 -0.66 11.07
CA LEU A 63 -0.85 0.64 11.35
C LEU A 63 -0.88 0.97 12.85
N GLU A 64 -0.98 -0.03 13.75
CA GLU A 64 -0.84 0.20 15.21
C GLU A 64 0.57 0.67 15.59
N LEU A 65 1.58 0.32 14.79
CA LEU A 65 2.96 0.70 15.03
C LEU A 65 3.33 2.03 14.38
N THR A 66 2.77 2.33 13.21
CA THR A 66 3.15 3.49 12.40
C THR A 66 2.28 4.71 12.62
N ASP A 67 1.10 4.55 13.21
CA ASP A 67 0.04 5.55 13.25
C ASP A 67 -0.36 6.05 11.83
N LEU A 68 -1.33 6.96 11.78
CA LEU A 68 -1.77 7.66 10.58
C LEU A 68 -1.65 9.17 10.81
N LEU A 69 -1.36 9.89 9.73
CA LEU A 69 -1.44 11.35 9.74
C LEU A 69 -2.92 11.76 9.82
N HIS A 70 -3.29 12.51 10.85
CA HIS A 70 -4.63 13.07 11.00
C HIS A 70 -4.56 14.47 11.61
N CYS A 71 -5.34 15.38 11.04
CA CYS A 71 -5.51 16.74 11.53
C CYS A 71 -6.99 17.11 11.48
N GLU A 72 -7.51 17.65 12.59
CA GLU A 72 -8.85 18.22 12.63
C GLU A 72 -8.75 19.73 12.49
N ILE A 73 -9.45 20.27 11.49
CA ILE A 73 -9.53 21.72 11.26
C ILE A 73 -10.91 22.16 11.72
N THR A 74 -10.98 22.87 12.85
CA THR A 74 -12.23 23.45 13.33
C THR A 74 -12.35 24.86 12.80
N ILE A 75 -13.35 25.12 11.97
CA ILE A 75 -13.67 26.46 11.49
C ILE A 75 -14.64 27.10 12.48
N SER A 76 -14.17 28.10 13.23
CA SER A 76 -15.04 28.89 14.11
C SER A 76 -15.60 30.09 13.35
N SER A 77 -16.94 30.16 13.25
CA SER A 77 -17.68 31.31 12.73
C SER A 77 -18.02 32.37 13.79
N LYS A 78 -17.51 32.23 15.03
CA LYS A 78 -17.76 33.21 16.09
C LYS A 78 -16.69 34.31 16.11
N PRO A 79 -17.06 35.60 16.27
CA PRO A 79 -16.11 36.64 16.64
C PRO A 79 -15.48 36.27 17.98
N LEU A 80 -14.14 36.25 18.04
CA LEU A 80 -13.38 35.95 19.25
C LEU A 80 -13.51 37.12 20.25
N ASP A 81 -14.23 36.92 21.34
CA ASP A 81 -13.99 37.65 22.58
C ASP A 81 -12.72 37.05 23.23
N ALA A 82 -11.67 37.85 23.27
CA ALA A 82 -10.36 37.44 23.76
C ALA A 82 -10.38 37.18 25.28
N SER A 83 -10.33 35.90 25.70
CA SER A 83 -9.64 35.50 26.94
C SER A 83 -9.55 33.98 27.09
N SER A 84 -8.33 33.46 27.00
CA SER A 84 -7.72 32.34 27.75
C SER A 84 -6.79 31.53 26.84
N GLY A 85 -5.51 31.55 27.18
CA GLY A 85 -4.45 30.93 26.40
C GLY A 85 -4.33 29.43 26.63
N GLN A 86 -4.13 28.69 25.55
CA GLN A 86 -3.28 27.50 25.53
C GLN A 86 -2.87 27.20 24.07
N GLY A 87 -1.61 26.80 23.88
CA GLY A 87 -0.87 26.84 22.62
C GLY A 87 -1.56 26.15 21.43
N SER A 88 -2.01 26.97 20.48
CA SER A 88 -2.38 26.61 19.11
C SER A 88 -1.39 27.28 18.16
N CYS A 89 -0.94 26.58 17.13
CA CYS A 89 -0.17 27.16 16.04
C CYS A 89 -1.15 27.84 15.06
N ASP A 90 -1.36 29.14 15.26
CA ASP A 90 -2.29 29.92 14.45
C ASP A 90 -1.72 30.19 13.04
N ILE A 91 -2.28 29.53 12.02
CA ILE A 91 -2.02 29.87 10.61
C ILE A 91 -2.97 31.01 10.24
N LYS A 92 -2.46 32.23 10.14
CA LYS A 92 -3.23 33.40 9.68
C LYS A 92 -3.33 33.39 8.15
N ILE A 93 -4.50 33.01 7.63
CA ILE A 93 -4.86 33.21 6.22
C ILE A 93 -5.61 34.55 6.13
N ASN A 94 -5.02 35.53 5.44
CA ASN A 94 -5.67 36.81 5.13
C ASN A 94 -6.68 36.62 3.98
N ASP A 95 -7.96 36.59 4.29
CA ASP A 95 -9.01 37.56 3.89
C ASP A 95 -10.37 36.92 4.28
N ASP A 96 -11.25 37.71 4.90
CA ASP A 96 -12.62 37.37 5.33
C ASP A 96 -12.81 36.23 6.39
N PHE A 97 -12.71 36.64 7.65
CA PHE A 97 -13.33 36.09 8.87
C PHE A 97 -13.73 34.59 8.88
N CYS A 98 -12.76 33.72 9.19
CA CYS A 98 -12.97 32.43 9.86
C CYS A 98 -11.71 32.07 10.64
N ALA A 99 -11.75 32.10 11.98
CA ALA A 99 -10.63 31.63 12.80
C ALA A 99 -10.61 30.09 12.76
N ALA A 100 -9.70 29.51 11.98
CA ALA A 100 -9.48 28.08 11.96
C ALA A 100 -8.54 27.69 13.12
N THR A 101 -9.03 26.91 14.07
CA THR A 101 -8.21 26.33 15.14
C THR A 101 -7.85 24.90 14.73
N MET A 102 -6.54 24.60 14.63
CA MET A 102 -6.07 23.22 14.44
C MET A 102 -6.05 22.49 15.79
N VAL A 103 -6.83 21.41 15.88
CA VAL A 103 -6.96 20.51 17.04
C VAL A 103 -6.05 19.27 16.77
N PRO A 104 -5.58 18.49 17.77
CA PRO A 104 -4.22 17.97 17.78
C PRO A 104 -3.88 17.05 16.60
N LEU A 105 -2.71 17.33 16.03
CA LEU A 105 -2.12 16.59 14.92
C LEU A 105 -1.62 15.21 15.38
N LEU A 106 -2.19 14.14 14.84
CA LEU A 106 -1.57 12.81 14.89
C LEU A 106 -0.58 12.73 13.73
N LEU A 107 0.68 12.45 14.05
CA LEU A 107 1.75 12.30 13.07
C LEU A 107 2.01 10.83 12.80
N GLN A 108 2.18 10.49 11.51
CA GLN A 108 2.65 9.17 11.10
C GLN A 108 4.12 8.99 11.54
N LYS A 109 4.39 7.96 12.34
CA LYS A 109 5.68 7.65 12.95
C LYS A 109 6.51 6.66 12.13
N GLY A 110 5.92 5.99 11.13
CA GLY A 110 6.62 5.01 10.30
C GLY A 110 5.90 4.68 9.00
N VAL A 111 6.51 3.84 8.18
CA VAL A 111 5.99 3.46 6.85
C VAL A 111 6.11 1.96 6.60
N LEU A 112 5.10 1.38 5.95
CA LEU A 112 5.19 0.03 5.40
C LEU A 112 5.87 0.07 4.03
N ARG A 113 7.01 -0.60 3.89
CA ARG A 113 7.63 -0.82 2.58
C ARG A 113 7.38 -2.24 2.10
N THR A 114 6.71 -2.38 0.96
CA THR A 114 6.53 -3.66 0.27
C THR A 114 7.62 -3.84 -0.79
N ASN A 115 8.10 -5.07 -0.95
CA ASN A 115 9.04 -5.44 -2.00
C ASN A 115 8.68 -6.86 -2.49
N CYS A 116 8.80 -7.11 -3.79
CA CYS A 116 8.67 -8.43 -4.37
C CYS A 116 9.77 -8.64 -5.40
N ILE A 117 10.40 -9.82 -5.37
CA ILE A 117 11.43 -10.22 -6.31
C ILE A 117 10.86 -10.56 -7.70
N ASP A 118 9.57 -10.91 -7.77
CA ASP A 118 8.94 -11.47 -8.97
C ASP A 118 8.14 -10.44 -9.78
N CYS A 119 7.21 -9.73 -9.14
CA CYS A 119 6.26 -8.89 -9.87
C CYS A 119 5.68 -7.73 -9.04
N LEU A 120 5.31 -6.68 -9.78
CA LEU A 120 4.61 -5.50 -9.27
C LEU A 120 3.22 -5.86 -8.71
N ASP A 121 2.55 -6.86 -9.28
CA ASP A 121 1.16 -7.20 -8.90
C ASP A 121 1.06 -7.61 -7.42
N ARG A 122 2.02 -8.41 -6.94
CA ARG A 122 2.07 -8.83 -5.54
C ARG A 122 2.36 -7.67 -4.60
N THR A 123 3.18 -6.71 -5.01
CA THR A 123 3.38 -5.49 -4.21
C THR A 123 2.13 -4.63 -4.18
N ASN A 124 1.42 -4.52 -5.31
CA ASN A 124 0.19 -3.72 -5.42
C ASN A 124 -0.94 -4.29 -4.54
N VAL A 125 -1.10 -5.62 -4.51
CA VAL A 125 -2.08 -6.29 -3.63
C VAL A 125 -1.76 -6.05 -2.14
N ALA A 126 -0.47 -6.12 -1.76
CA ALA A 126 -0.07 -5.83 -0.39
C ALA A 126 -0.31 -4.35 -0.02
N GLN A 127 -0.11 -3.43 -0.97
CA GLN A 127 -0.42 -2.01 -0.78
C GLN A 127 -1.93 -1.76 -0.69
N PHE A 128 -2.75 -2.44 -1.50
CA PHE A 128 -4.21 -2.38 -1.40
C PHE A 128 -4.70 -2.82 -0.01
N ALA A 129 -4.21 -3.95 0.51
CA ALA A 129 -4.58 -4.42 1.85
C ALA A 129 -4.21 -3.40 2.94
N TYR A 130 -3.05 -2.76 2.81
CA TYR A 130 -2.64 -1.67 3.69
C TYR A 130 -3.53 -0.44 3.57
N GLY A 131 -3.86 -0.04 2.34
CA GLY A 131 -4.76 1.08 2.04
C GLY A 131 -6.16 0.86 2.59
N LEU A 132 -6.71 -0.35 2.48
CA LEU A 132 -8.03 -0.69 3.00
C LEU A 132 -8.07 -0.60 4.53
N ALA A 133 -7.05 -1.13 5.21
CA ALA A 133 -6.94 -1.03 6.66
C ALA A 133 -6.74 0.43 7.12
N ALA A 134 -5.99 1.23 6.36
CA ALA A 134 -5.80 2.65 6.64
C ALA A 134 -7.10 3.44 6.45
N LEU A 135 -7.83 3.18 5.37
CA LEU A 135 -9.11 3.82 5.06
C LEU A 135 -10.14 3.54 6.16
N GLY A 136 -10.23 2.29 6.64
CA GLY A 136 -11.13 1.94 7.74
C GLY A 136 -10.85 2.75 9.01
N ARG A 137 -9.57 2.93 9.36
CA ARG A 137 -9.19 3.78 10.49
C ARG A 137 -9.49 5.26 10.26
N GLN A 138 -9.24 5.76 9.05
CA GLN A 138 -9.54 7.15 8.70
C GLN A 138 -11.04 7.45 8.83
N LEU A 139 -11.90 6.59 8.31
CA LEU A 139 -13.36 6.73 8.43
C LEU A 139 -13.84 6.65 9.88
N HIS A 140 -13.23 5.77 10.68
CA HIS A 140 -13.53 5.67 12.10
C HIS A 140 -13.15 6.93 12.87
N VAL A 141 -11.97 7.51 12.59
CA VAL A 141 -11.54 8.78 13.19
C VAL A 141 -12.46 9.93 12.78
N LEU A 142 -12.93 9.94 11.53
CA LEU A 142 -13.93 10.90 11.04
C LEU A 142 -15.35 10.66 11.58
N LYS A 143 -15.56 9.63 12.40
CA LYS A 143 -16.86 9.23 12.96
C LYS A 143 -17.91 8.90 11.89
N LEU A 144 -17.46 8.44 10.72
CA LEU A 144 -18.33 7.97 9.63
C LEU A 144 -18.65 6.47 9.77
N THR A 145 -17.85 5.73 10.55
CA THR A 145 -18.03 4.29 10.79
C THR A 145 -17.73 3.95 12.24
N GLU A 146 -18.54 3.07 12.83
CA GLU A 146 -18.38 2.64 14.23
C GLU A 146 -17.17 1.73 14.44
N GLU A 147 -16.82 0.91 13.43
CA GLU A 147 -15.67 0.01 13.49
C GLU A 147 -14.53 0.48 12.56
N PRO A 148 -13.24 0.35 12.95
CA PRO A 148 -12.09 0.76 12.15
C PRO A 148 -11.72 -0.23 11.04
N LYS A 149 -12.61 -1.17 10.71
CA LYS A 149 -12.37 -2.27 9.77
C LYS A 149 -13.45 -2.28 8.69
N ILE A 150 -13.00 -2.28 7.44
CA ILE A 150 -13.86 -2.42 6.26
C ILE A 150 -13.84 -3.89 5.83
N ASP A 151 -15.01 -4.46 5.55
CA ASP A 151 -15.12 -5.80 4.97
C ASP A 151 -14.58 -5.80 3.54
N LEU A 152 -13.95 -6.90 3.12
CA LEU A 152 -13.49 -7.08 1.74
C LEU A 152 -14.65 -7.13 0.73
N HIS A 153 -15.86 -7.43 1.18
CA HIS A 153 -17.08 -7.45 0.36
C HIS A 153 -17.88 -6.14 0.42
N ASP A 154 -17.38 -5.12 1.12
CA ASP A 154 -18.01 -3.80 1.16
C ASP A 154 -17.86 -3.09 -0.21
N PRO A 155 -18.90 -2.42 -0.73
CA PRO A 155 -18.79 -1.62 -1.96
C PRO A 155 -17.61 -0.63 -1.96
N LEU A 156 -17.28 -0.06 -0.79
CA LEU A 156 -16.14 0.83 -0.65
C LEU A 156 -14.80 0.11 -0.87
N ALA A 157 -14.69 -1.16 -0.46
CA ALA A 157 -13.51 -1.98 -0.72
C ALA A 157 -13.37 -2.27 -2.22
N ASP A 158 -14.48 -2.49 -2.93
CA ASP A 158 -14.49 -2.65 -4.39
C ASP A 158 -14.05 -1.39 -5.13
N ASP A 159 -14.54 -0.22 -4.72
CA ASP A 159 -14.12 1.07 -5.31
C ASP A 159 -12.63 1.32 -5.07
N LEU A 160 -12.15 1.07 -3.85
CA LEU A 160 -10.73 1.16 -3.54
C LEU A 160 -9.91 0.17 -4.37
N MET A 161 -10.43 -1.04 -4.59
CA MET A 161 -9.79 -2.06 -5.41
C MET A 161 -9.60 -1.57 -6.85
N ASP A 162 -10.61 -0.90 -7.43
CA ASP A 162 -10.53 -0.30 -8.77
C ASP A 162 -9.48 0.82 -8.86
N PHE A 163 -9.30 1.60 -7.80
CA PHE A 163 -8.22 2.60 -7.75
C PHE A 163 -6.84 1.93 -7.77
N TYR A 164 -6.64 0.90 -6.94
CA TYR A 164 -5.36 0.18 -6.90
C TYR A 164 -5.10 -0.63 -8.17
N GLU A 165 -6.14 -1.18 -8.81
CA GLU A 165 -6.00 -1.86 -10.09
C GLU A 165 -5.52 -0.91 -11.19
N ARG A 166 -6.17 0.27 -11.33
CA ARG A 166 -5.77 1.29 -12.29
C ARG A 166 -4.36 1.81 -12.03
N MET A 167 -4.02 2.07 -10.76
CA MET A 167 -2.67 2.47 -10.36
C MET A 167 -1.65 1.41 -10.75
N GLY A 168 -1.93 0.14 -10.48
CA GLY A 168 -1.09 -1.00 -10.84
C GLY A 168 -0.87 -1.11 -12.34
N ASP A 169 -1.94 -0.96 -13.14
CA ASP A 169 -1.87 -0.97 -14.60
C ASP A 169 -1.01 0.18 -15.14
N THR A 170 -1.17 1.41 -14.63
CA THR A 170 -0.35 2.56 -15.04
C THR A 170 1.14 2.34 -14.73
N LEU A 171 1.46 1.85 -13.52
CA LEU A 171 2.84 1.56 -13.14
C LEU A 171 3.41 0.42 -14.01
N ALA A 172 2.65 -0.64 -14.26
CA ALA A 172 3.10 -1.74 -15.11
C ALA A 172 3.39 -1.29 -16.54
N ILE A 173 2.59 -0.37 -17.10
CA ILE A 173 2.82 0.21 -18.42
C ILE A 173 4.12 1.01 -18.44
N GLN A 174 4.37 1.82 -17.40
CA GLN A 174 5.58 2.64 -17.32
C GLN A 174 6.86 1.78 -17.27
N TYR A 175 6.86 0.70 -16.47
CA TYR A 175 8.05 -0.11 -16.25
C TYR A 175 8.20 -1.31 -17.21
N GLY A 176 7.10 -1.84 -17.73
CA GLY A 176 7.08 -3.06 -18.53
C GLY A 176 6.36 -2.92 -19.88
N GLY A 177 5.86 -1.74 -20.23
CA GLY A 177 5.15 -1.48 -21.49
C GLY A 177 3.77 -2.15 -21.61
N SER A 178 3.30 -2.85 -20.58
CA SER A 178 2.03 -3.58 -20.58
C SER A 178 1.32 -3.41 -19.24
N ALA A 179 0.00 -3.53 -19.22
CA ALA A 179 -0.78 -3.53 -17.98
C ALA A 179 -0.38 -4.69 -17.02
N ALA A 180 -0.75 -4.54 -15.74
CA ALA A 180 -0.40 -5.46 -14.66
C ALA A 180 -1.09 -6.83 -14.84
N HIS A 181 -0.65 -7.88 -14.16
CA HIS A 181 -1.43 -9.12 -14.10
C HIS A 181 -2.30 -9.10 -12.85
N ASN A 182 -3.54 -8.61 -12.97
CA ASN A 182 -4.48 -8.36 -11.87
C ASN A 182 -5.18 -9.62 -11.33
N LYS A 183 -4.51 -10.77 -11.40
CA LYS A 183 -5.09 -12.09 -11.13
C LYS A 183 -5.75 -12.20 -9.75
N ILE A 184 -5.15 -11.59 -8.73
CA ILE A 184 -5.68 -11.62 -7.36
C ILE A 184 -6.97 -10.77 -7.24
N PHE A 185 -7.06 -9.64 -7.93
CA PHE A 185 -8.27 -8.81 -7.94
C PHE A 185 -9.41 -9.48 -8.71
N CYS A 186 -9.10 -10.07 -9.87
CA CYS A 186 -10.07 -10.86 -10.64
C CYS A 186 -10.60 -12.06 -9.84
N GLU A 187 -9.72 -12.75 -9.10
CA GLU A 187 -10.11 -13.87 -8.22
C GLU A 187 -11.01 -13.41 -7.07
N GLN A 188 -10.77 -12.24 -6.48
CA GLN A 188 -11.63 -11.70 -5.40
C GLN A 188 -13.03 -11.32 -5.90
N ARG A 189 -13.14 -10.74 -7.09
CA ARG A 189 -14.43 -10.38 -7.71
C ARG A 189 -15.23 -11.57 -8.26
N GLY A 190 -14.66 -12.78 -8.26
CA GLY A 190 -15.30 -13.96 -8.83
C GLY A 190 -15.49 -13.89 -10.34
N GLN A 191 -14.66 -13.11 -11.06
CA GLN A 191 -14.77 -12.97 -12.52
C GLN A 191 -14.50 -14.30 -13.26
N TRP A 192 -15.14 -14.48 -14.42
CA TRP A 192 -15.09 -15.71 -15.21
C TRP A 192 -13.67 -16.02 -15.70
N LYS A 193 -13.12 -17.16 -15.22
CA LYS A 193 -11.74 -17.63 -15.52
C LYS A 193 -11.35 -17.60 -17.00
N ALA A 194 -12.29 -17.85 -17.91
CA ALA A 194 -12.03 -17.87 -19.36
C ALA A 194 -11.78 -16.46 -19.95
N ALA A 195 -12.50 -15.44 -19.47
CA ALA A 195 -12.31 -14.06 -19.93
C ALA A 195 -11.00 -13.46 -19.38
N THR A 196 -10.66 -13.79 -18.13
CA THR A 196 -9.39 -13.38 -17.51
C THR A 196 -8.20 -14.03 -18.23
N GLN A 197 -8.29 -15.31 -18.59
CA GLN A 197 -7.19 -16.04 -19.23
C GLN A 197 -6.83 -15.50 -20.63
N SER A 198 -7.81 -15.06 -21.42
CA SER A 198 -7.55 -14.48 -22.75
C SER A 198 -6.89 -13.09 -22.64
N GLN A 199 -7.32 -12.27 -21.67
CA GLN A 199 -6.68 -10.98 -21.39
C GLN A 199 -5.24 -11.14 -20.90
N GLU A 200 -4.97 -12.12 -20.02
CA GLU A 200 -3.61 -12.44 -19.56
C GLU A 200 -2.70 -12.86 -20.74
N PHE A 201 -3.21 -13.64 -21.68
CA PHE A 201 -2.45 -14.05 -22.87
C PHE A 201 -2.10 -12.86 -23.76
N LEU A 202 -3.05 -11.97 -24.05
CA LEU A 202 -2.80 -10.76 -24.84
C LEU A 202 -1.81 -9.82 -24.15
N ARG A 203 -1.93 -9.63 -22.83
CA ARG A 203 -0.97 -8.84 -22.04
C ARG A 203 0.43 -9.45 -22.10
N THR A 204 0.56 -10.77 -22.05
CA THR A 204 1.84 -11.47 -22.18
C THR A 204 2.48 -11.25 -23.55
N LEU A 205 1.70 -11.32 -24.62
CA LEU A 205 2.18 -11.06 -25.99
C LEU A 205 2.64 -9.61 -26.17
N GLN A 206 1.87 -8.65 -25.66
CA GLN A 206 2.23 -7.23 -25.69
C GLN A 206 3.56 -6.98 -24.97
N ARG A 207 3.77 -7.63 -23.81
CA ARG A 207 5.00 -7.52 -23.04
C ARG A 207 6.19 -8.14 -23.76
N TYR A 208 6.00 -9.30 -24.41
CA TYR A 208 7.04 -9.91 -25.23
C TYR A 208 7.45 -9.01 -26.39
N TYR A 209 6.47 -8.43 -27.10
CA TYR A 209 6.73 -7.52 -28.20
C TYR A 209 7.50 -6.27 -27.75
N ASN A 210 7.06 -5.63 -26.66
CA ASN A 210 7.72 -4.45 -26.13
C ASN A 210 9.15 -4.74 -25.67
N ASN A 211 9.36 -5.83 -24.93
CA ASN A 211 10.69 -6.21 -24.47
C ASN A 211 11.62 -6.59 -25.63
N ALA A 212 11.09 -7.14 -26.73
CA ALA A 212 11.90 -7.55 -27.87
C ALA A 212 12.23 -6.40 -28.84
N TYR A 213 11.34 -5.42 -28.99
CA TYR A 213 11.44 -4.42 -30.06
C TYR A 213 11.49 -2.96 -29.61
N THR A 214 10.95 -2.60 -28.43
CA THR A 214 10.95 -1.20 -27.96
C THR A 214 11.85 -0.95 -26.75
N ASP A 215 12.36 -2.02 -26.13
CA ASP A 215 13.28 -1.92 -24.99
C ASP A 215 14.69 -1.39 -25.32
N PRO A 216 15.31 -1.72 -26.48
CA PRO A 216 16.63 -1.18 -26.82
C PRO A 216 16.63 0.35 -26.90
N GLU A 217 15.61 0.94 -27.53
CA GLU A 217 15.46 2.39 -27.65
C GLU A 217 15.23 3.07 -26.29
N LYS A 218 14.55 2.40 -25.35
CA LYS A 218 14.33 2.92 -23.99
C LYS A 218 15.59 2.85 -23.13
N GLN A 219 16.39 1.79 -23.25
CA GLN A 219 17.67 1.67 -22.55
C GLN A 219 18.69 2.69 -23.06
N ASP A 220 18.72 2.93 -24.38
CA ASP A 220 19.58 3.95 -24.98
C ASP A 220 19.18 5.38 -24.58
N ALA A 221 17.90 5.66 -24.34
CA ALA A 221 17.44 6.95 -23.85
C ALA A 221 17.72 7.19 -22.35
N ILE A 222 17.90 6.12 -21.56
CA ILE A 222 18.19 6.20 -20.11
C ILE A 222 19.71 6.25 -19.85
N ASN A 223 20.50 5.59 -20.69
CA ASN A 223 21.96 5.68 -20.64
C ASN A 223 22.43 6.98 -21.31
N VAL A 224 22.35 8.10 -20.57
CA VAL A 224 23.06 9.34 -20.88
C VAL A 224 24.48 9.29 -20.35
#